data_AF-A0A969BYU7-F1
#
_entry.id   AF-A0A969BYU7-F1
#
_cell.length_a   1.000
_cell.length_b   1.000
_cell.length_c   1.000
_cell.angle_alpha   90.00
_cell.angle_beta   90.00
_cell.angle_gamma   90.00
#
_symmetry.space_group_name_H-M   'P 1'
#
loop_
_entity.id
_entity.type
_entity.pdbx_description
1 polymer ?
#
loop_
_entity_poly.entity_id
_entity_poly.type
_entity_poly.pdbx_seq_one_letter_code
_entity_poly.pdbx_strand_id
1 'polypeptide(L)' 'MTTTLQNRESASLWSQFCNWVTSTNNRLYVGWFGVLMIPTLLSATICFIIAFVAA' A
#
# COMPACT_ATOMS: atom_id res chain seq x y z
N MET A 1 26.81 26.63 21.18
CA MET A 1 25.34 26.65 21.04
C MET A 1 25.03 26.26 19.60
N THR A 2 24.97 24.96 19.33
CA THR A 2 24.77 24.43 17.98
C THR A 2 23.27 24.24 17.81
N THR A 3 22.64 25.14 17.06
CA THR A 3 21.22 25.01 16.70
C THR A 3 21.10 23.84 15.75
N THR A 4 20.84 22.64 16.29
CA THR A 4 20.35 21.52 15.50
C THR A 4 19.01 21.95 14.97
N LEU A 5 18.98 22.42 13.71
CA LEU A 5 17.79 22.49 12.91
C LEU A 5 17.25 21.07 12.84
N GLN A 6 16.42 20.75 13.84
CA GLN A 6 15.50 19.64 13.80
C GLN A 6 14.54 20.00 12.68
N ASN A 7 14.97 19.73 11.44
CA ASN A 7 14.11 19.56 10.31
C ASN A 7 13.18 18.40 10.70
N ARG A 8 12.16 18.73 11.50
CA ARG A 8 10.91 18.01 11.52
C ARG A 8 10.37 18.24 10.13
N GLU A 9 10.95 17.56 9.15
CA GLU A 9 10.20 17.07 8.02
C GLU A 9 9.06 16.33 8.68
N SER A 10 7.96 17.04 8.90
CA SER A 10 6.62 16.50 8.92
C SER A 10 6.63 15.48 7.79
N ALA A 11 6.87 14.21 8.12
CA ALA A 11 7.03 13.17 7.13
C ALA A 11 5.81 13.33 6.24
N SER A 12 6.03 13.76 5.00
CA SER A 12 4.95 14.14 4.12
C SER A 12 3.98 12.97 4.07
N LEU A 13 2.68 13.22 3.89
CA LEU A 13 1.69 12.13 3.81
C LEU A 13 2.15 11.05 2.81
N TRP A 14 2.88 11.46 1.78
CA TRP A 14 3.57 10.60 0.83
C TRP A 14 4.68 9.74 1.44
N SER A 15 5.59 10.32 2.23
CA SER A 15 6.65 9.56 2.92
C SER A 15 6.07 8.54 3.93
N GLN A 16 5.01 8.91 4.65
CA GLN A 16 4.30 7.99 5.53
C GLN A 16 3.63 6.85 4.75
N PHE A 17 3.01 7.16 3.61
CA PHE A 17 2.43 6.17 2.71
C PHE A 17 3.50 5.20 2.18
N CYS A 18 4.63 5.69 1.67
CA CYS A 18 5.73 4.86 1.20
C CYS A 18 6.24 3.92 2.30
N ASN A 19 6.45 4.44 3.52
CA ASN A 19 6.88 3.63 4.67
C ASN A 19 5.85 2.59 5.08
N TRP A 20 4.55 2.88 4.94
CA TRP A 20 3.49 1.91 5.21
C TRP A 20 3.43 0.81 4.15
N VAL A 21 3.52 1.16 2.86
CA VAL A 21 3.49 0.20 1.74
C VAL A 21 4.64 -0.80 1.86
N THR A 22 5.83 -0.35 2.27
CA THR A 22 7.02 -1.21 2.41
C THR A 22 7.21 -1.78 3.82
N SER A 23 6.27 -1.56 4.74
CA SER A 23 6.36 -2.05 6.11
C SER A 23 6.25 -3.57 6.17
N THR A 24 7.24 -4.22 6.81
CA THR A 24 7.22 -5.66 7.11
C THR A 24 6.39 -6.00 8.35
N ASN A 25 5.90 -4.99 9.09
CA ASN A 25 5.00 -5.19 10.23
C ASN A 25 3.54 -5.41 9.81
N ASN A 26 3.20 -5.23 8.52
CA ASN A 26 1.88 -5.57 8.00
C ASN A 26 1.72 -7.09 7.99
N ARG A 27 0.57 -7.59 8.48
CA ARG A 27 0.29 -9.04 8.53
C ARG A 27 0.35 -9.72 7.16
N LEU A 28 -0.01 -8.97 6.12
CA LEU A 28 0.27 -9.31 4.73
C LEU A 28 1.14 -8.20 4.16
N TYR A 29 2.32 -8.56 3.69
CA TYR A 29 3.22 -7.60 3.06
C TYR A 29 2.59 -7.09 1.75
N VAL A 30 2.54 -5.77 1.60
CA VAL A 30 1.99 -5.12 0.41
C VAL A 30 3.13 -4.92 -0.61
N GLY A 31 4.08 -4.05 -0.30
CA GLY A 31 5.11 -3.61 -1.24
C GLY A 31 4.54 -2.92 -2.48
N TRP A 32 5.39 -2.38 -3.34
CA TRP A 32 4.95 -1.68 -4.55
C TRP A 32 4.22 -2.59 -5.55
N PHE A 33 4.58 -3.87 -5.58
CA PHE A 33 3.87 -4.86 -6.39
C PHE A 33 2.48 -5.16 -5.86
N GLY A 34 2.32 -5.27 -4.52
CA GLY A 34 1.02 -5.51 -3.90
C GLY A 34 -0.02 -4.44 -4.19
N VAL A 35 0.42 -3.18 -4.37
CA VAL A 35 -0.48 -2.07 -4.76
C VAL A 35 -1.20 -2.35 -6.09
N LEU A 36 -0.57 -3.05 -7.03
CA LEU A 36 -1.20 -3.47 -8.29
C LEU A 36 -1.86 -4.84 -8.17
N MET A 37 -1.23 -5.77 -7.46
CA MET A 37 -1.69 -7.16 -7.35
C MET A 37 -3.02 -7.26 -6.61
N ILE A 38 -3.21 -6.54 -5.51
CA ILE A 38 -4.44 -6.60 -4.71
C ILE A 38 -5.68 -6.21 -5.54
N PRO A 39 -5.74 -5.03 -6.18
CA PRO A 39 -6.91 -4.64 -6.95
C PRO A 39 -7.13 -5.53 -8.18
N THR A 40 -6.07 -5.99 -8.86
CA THR A 40 -6.21 -6.85 -10.05
C THR A 40 -6.73 -8.24 -9.71
N LEU A 41 -6.20 -8.87 -8.65
CA LEU A 41 -6.69 -10.16 -8.18
C LEU A 41 -8.13 -10.07 -7.67
N LEU A 42 -8.46 -9.05 -6.85
CA LEU A 42 -9.84 -8.87 -6.39
C LEU A 42 -10.81 -8.71 -7.56
N SER A 43 -10.48 -7.84 -8.52
CA SER A 43 -11.33 -7.61 -9.68
C SER A 43 -11.51 -8.88 -10.51
N ALA A 44 -10.43 -9.63 -10.74
CA ALA A 44 -10.49 -10.89 -11.49
C ALA A 44 -11.33 -11.94 -10.77
N THR A 45 -11.15 -12.11 -9.45
CA THR A 45 -11.92 -13.06 -8.65
C THR A 45 -13.41 -12.72 -8.63
N ILE A 46 -13.76 -11.44 -8.44
CA ILE A 46 -15.17 -11.00 -8.45
C ILE A 46 -15.79 -11.26 -9.82
N CYS A 47 -15.11 -10.86 -10.90
CA CYS A 47 -15.59 -11.07 -12.27
C CYS A 47 -15.79 -12.57 -12.56
N PHE A 48 -14.82 -13.41 -12.18
CA PHE A 48 -14.90 -14.86 -12.34
C PHE A 48 -16.12 -15.45 -11.62
N ILE A 49 -16.37 -15.06 -10.37
CA ILE A 49 -17.51 -15.57 -9.59
C ILE A 49 -18.84 -15.13 -10.23
N ILE A 50 -18.96 -13.87 -10.64
CA ILE A 50 -20.18 -13.36 -11.27
C ILE A 50 -20.44 -14.07 -12.61
N ALA A 51 -19.41 -14.20 -13.45
CA ALA A 51 -19.51 -14.89 -14.73
C ALA A 51 -19.87 -16.37 -14.56
N PHE A 52 -19.38 -17.02 -13.51
CA PHE A 52 -19.72 -18.43 -13.24
C PHE A 52 -21.17 -18.64 -12.80
N VAL A 53 -21.78 -17.65 -12.12
CA VAL A 53 -23.13 -17.78 -11.55
C VAL A 53 -24.22 -17.22 -12.47
N ALA A 54 -23.95 -16.13 -13.20
CA ALA A 54 -24.98 -15.31 -13.82
C ALA A 54 -24.68 -14.85 -15.26
N ALA A 55 -23.62 -15.36 -15.90
CA ALA A 55 -23.36 -15.19 -17.34
C ALA A 55 -23.54 -16.52 -18.07
#